data_AF-A0A9X4P2X2-F1
#
_entry.id   AF-A0A9X4P2X2-F1
#
_cell.length_a   1.000
_cell.length_b   1.000
_cell.length_c   1.000
_cell.angle_alpha   90.00
_cell.angle_beta   90.00
_cell.angle_gamma   90.00
#
_symmetry.space_group_name_H-M   'P 1'
#
loop_
_entity.id
_entity.type
_entity.pdbx_description
1 polymer ?
#
loop_
_entity_poly.entity_id
_entity_poly.type
_entity_poly.pdbx_seq_one_letter_code
_entity_poly.pdbx_strand_id
1 'polypeptide(L)' 'LDSLHLHEDPLIVVLESVEKPGNLGAVLRSADASGADAVIICDPLTDLYNPNLIRSSIGASFTVPTVAVTSEEAIGWL' A
#
# COMPACT_ATOMS: atom_id res chain seq x y z
N LEU A 1 -9.16 -2.05 -8.01
CA LEU A 1 -9.13 -0.63 -7.57
C LEU A 1 -10.52 -0.14 -7.20
N ASP A 2 -11.56 -0.57 -7.92
CA ASP A 2 -12.98 -0.20 -7.70
C ASP A 2 -13.59 -0.46 -6.31
N SER A 3 -12.93 -1.27 -5.47
CA SER A 3 -13.36 -1.55 -4.10
C SER A 3 -12.81 -0.56 -3.05
N LEU A 4 -11.96 0.39 -3.46
CA LEU A 4 -11.44 1.42 -2.57
C LEU A 4 -12.52 2.46 -2.28
N HIS A 5 -12.83 2.66 -1.00
CA HIS A 5 -13.71 3.73 -0.55
C HIS A 5 -12.85 4.92 -0.16
N LEU A 6 -12.82 5.94 -1.01
CA LEU A 6 -11.98 7.13 -0.87
C LEU A 6 -12.83 8.33 -0.43
N HIS A 7 -12.23 9.26 0.32
CA HIS A 7 -12.84 10.55 0.65
C HIS A 7 -12.82 11.50 -0.57
N GLU A 8 -13.44 12.68 -0.43
CA GLU A 8 -13.55 13.68 -1.51
C GLU A 8 -12.18 14.18 -2.01
N ASP A 9 -11.21 14.35 -1.10
CA ASP A 9 -9.82 14.72 -1.39
C ASP A 9 -8.85 13.65 -0.85
N PRO A 10 -8.66 12.50 -1.53
CA PRO A 10 -7.95 11.38 -0.96
C PRO A 10 -6.42 11.54 -1.03
N LEU A 11 -5.74 11.12 0.05
CA LEU A 11 -4.30 10.95 0.09
C LEU A 11 -3.96 9.50 -0.28
N ILE A 12 -3.31 9.32 -1.42
CA ILE A 12 -2.95 7.99 -1.94
C ILE A 12 -1.44 7.86 -2.01
N VAL A 13 -0.92 6.77 -1.47
CA VAL A 13 0.50 6.42 -1.56
C VAL A 13 0.68 5.37 -2.65
N VAL A 14 1.49 5.67 -3.66
CA VAL A 14 1.81 4.73 -4.74
C VAL A 14 3.25 4.28 -4.60
N LEU A 15 3.47 2.97 -4.64
CA LEU A 15 4.79 2.35 -4.52
C LEU A 15 5.07 1.48 -5.72
N GLU A 16 6.21 1.68 -6.36
CA GLU A 16 6.66 0.91 -7.52
C GLU A 16 7.69 -0.14 -7.10
N SER A 17 7.47 -1.40 -7.47
CA SER A 17 8.50 -2.47 -7.43
C SER A 17 9.25 -2.58 -6.09
N VAL A 18 8.54 -2.61 -4.96
CA VAL A 18 9.19 -2.68 -3.63
C VAL A 18 9.80 -4.07 -3.36
N GLU A 19 11.12 -4.14 -3.28
CA GLU A 19 11.89 -5.38 -3.15
C GLU A 19 11.98 -5.96 -1.73
N LYS A 20 11.86 -5.12 -0.69
CA LYS A 20 12.10 -5.53 0.70
C LYS A 20 10.82 -5.44 1.53
N PRO A 21 10.33 -6.54 2.15
CA PRO A 21 9.12 -6.53 2.98
C PRO A 21 9.21 -5.54 4.15
N GLY A 22 10.41 -5.36 4.72
CA GLY A 22 10.65 -4.39 5.79
C GLY A 22 10.35 -2.95 5.38
N ASN A 23 10.75 -2.54 4.17
CA ASN A 23 10.48 -1.20 3.63
C ASN A 23 8.99 -1.00 3.43
N LEU A 24 8.30 -2.01 2.90
CA LEU A 24 6.86 -1.94 2.67
C LEU A 24 6.10 -1.74 3.99
N GLY A 25 6.42 -2.51 5.03
CA GLY A 25 5.80 -2.29 6.34
C GLY A 25 6.14 -0.92 6.95
N ALA A 26 7.35 -0.39 6.73
CA ALA A 26 7.69 0.97 7.16
C ALA A 26 6.86 2.03 6.43
N VAL A 27 6.62 1.87 5.13
CA VAL A 27 5.74 2.78 4.37
C VAL A 27 4.30 2.67 4.86
N LEU A 28 3.77 1.46 5.08
CA LEU A 28 2.42 1.28 5.61
C LEU A 28 2.22 2.02 6.94
N ARG A 29 3.24 2.01 7.82
CA ARG A 29 3.20 2.80 9.07
C ARG A 29 3.14 4.30 8.82
N SER A 30 3.93 4.79 7.87
CA SER A 30 3.91 6.21 7.51
C SER A 30 2.57 6.60 6.88
N ALA A 31 2.01 5.74 6.04
CA ALA A 31 0.71 5.93 5.41
C ALA A 31 -0.41 6.00 6.46
N ASP A 32 -0.44 5.04 7.39
CA ASP A 32 -1.37 5.02 8.53
C ASP A 32 -1.27 6.28 9.39
N ALA A 33 -0.05 6.67 9.77
CA ALA A 33 0.19 7.88 10.56
C ALA A 33 -0.13 9.19 9.83
N SER A 34 -0.08 9.18 8.50
CA SER A 34 -0.42 10.34 7.66
C SER A 34 -1.91 10.42 7.34
N GLY A 35 -2.70 9.41 7.71
CA GLY A 35 -4.11 9.32 7.35
C GLY A 35 -4.33 9.06 5.86
N ALA A 36 -3.43 8.31 5.22
CA ALA A 36 -3.60 7.92 3.82
C ALA A 36 -4.83 7.01 3.65
N ASP A 37 -5.62 7.29 2.62
CA ASP A 37 -6.84 6.54 2.30
C ASP A 37 -6.56 5.18 1.68
N ALA A 38 -5.47 5.10 0.92
CA ALA A 38 -5.05 3.87 0.28
C ALA A 38 -3.54 3.84 -0.01
N VAL A 39 -3.00 2.63 -0.04
CA VAL A 39 -1.67 2.32 -0.54
C VAL A 39 -1.79 1.41 -1.76
N ILE A 40 -1.31 1.87 -2.90
CA ILE A 40 -1.26 1.12 -4.16
C ILE A 40 0.17 0.64 -4.36
N ILE A 41 0.33 -0.67 -4.54
CA ILE A 41 1.63 -1.29 -4.76
C ILE A 41 1.63 -1.83 -6.19
N CYS A 42 2.38 -1.16 -7.03
CA CYS A 42 2.56 -1.49 -8.43
C CYS A 42 3.67 -2.53 -8.58
N ASP A 43 3.37 -3.58 -9.33
CA ASP A 43 4.29 -4.68 -9.65
C ASP A 43 5.07 -5.19 -8.41
N PRO A 44 4.36 -5.65 -7.36
CA PRO A 44 5.01 -6.04 -6.11
C PRO A 44 6.01 -7.19 -6.32
N LEU A 45 7.25 -6.95 -5.93
CA LEU A 45 8.31 -7.97 -5.92
C LEU A 45 8.31 -8.79 -4.62
N THR A 46 7.44 -8.43 -3.67
CA THR A 46 7.32 -9.04 -2.34
C THR A 46 5.87 -9.41 -2.05
N ASP A 47 5.65 -10.55 -1.39
CA ASP A 47 4.33 -10.95 -0.87
C ASP A 47 3.84 -9.99 0.23
N LEU A 48 2.61 -9.49 0.08
CA LEU A 48 1.95 -8.61 1.04
C LEU A 48 1.67 -9.31 2.39
N TYR A 49 1.54 -10.62 2.38
CA TYR A 49 1.29 -11.42 3.58
C TYR A 49 2.57 -11.96 4.22
N ASN A 50 3.73 -11.48 3.78
CA ASN A 50 5.02 -11.86 4.35
C ASN A 50 5.07 -11.53 5.85
N PRO A 51 5.45 -12.49 6.74
CA PRO A 51 5.51 -12.26 8.18
C PRO A 51 6.41 -11.08 8.60
N ASN A 52 7.47 -10.79 7.83
CA ASN A 52 8.36 -9.66 8.12
C ASN A 52 7.70 -8.32 7.82
N LEU A 53 6.86 -8.24 6.78
CA LEU A 53 6.07 -7.07 6.45
C LEU A 53 5.00 -6.83 7.50
N ILE A 54 4.23 -7.86 7.86
CA ILE A 54 3.19 -7.78 8.90
C ILE A 54 3.81 -7.33 10.24
N ARG A 55 4.99 -7.86 10.58
CA ARG A 55 5.71 -7.45 11.78
C ARG A 55 6.20 -6.00 11.69
N SER A 56 6.80 -5.60 10.57
CA SER A 56 7.37 -4.26 10.42
C SER A 56 6.31 -3.17 10.25
N SER A 57 5.09 -3.53 9.83
CA SER A 57 3.94 -2.62 9.72
C SER A 57 3.35 -2.21 11.06
N ILE A 58 3.63 -2.93 12.15
CA ILE A 58 3.06 -2.67 13.48
C ILE A 58 1.52 -2.60 13.40
N GLY A 59 0.91 -3.49 12.62
CA GLY A 59 -0.54 -3.56 12.46
C GLY A 59 -1.11 -2.67 11.33
N ALA A 60 -0.33 -1.75 10.77
CA ALA A 60 -0.77 -0.88 9.68
C ALA A 60 -1.23 -1.64 8.42
N SER A 61 -0.74 -2.87 8.23
CA SER A 61 -1.19 -3.78 7.16
C SER A 61 -2.66 -4.19 7.27
N PHE A 62 -3.31 -3.94 8.41
CA PHE A 62 -4.73 -4.24 8.63
C PHE A 62 -5.60 -2.99 8.72
N THR A 63 -5.02 -1.81 8.92
CA THR A 63 -5.76 -0.54 9.06
C THR A 63 -5.75 0.26 7.76
N VAL A 64 -4.67 0.16 6.98
CA VAL A 64 -4.52 0.90 5.72
C VAL A 64 -5.00 0.05 4.54
N PRO A 65 -6.05 0.48 3.80
CA PRO A 65 -6.47 -0.19 2.58
C PRO A 65 -5.30 -0.30 1.60
N THR A 66 -4.87 -1.53 1.32
CA THR A 66 -3.70 -1.78 0.48
C THR A 66 -4.08 -2.70 -0.67
N VAL A 67 -3.68 -2.33 -1.89
CA VAL A 67 -3.94 -3.11 -3.10
C VAL A 67 -2.66 -3.33 -3.89
N ALA A 68 -2.51 -4.52 -4.45
CA ALA A 68 -1.46 -4.86 -5.40
C ALA A 68 -2.05 -4.89 -6.80
N VAL A 69 -1.44 -4.17 -7.73
CA VAL A 69 -1.86 -4.07 -9.14
C VAL A 69 -0.64 -3.98 -10.04
N THR A 70 -0.84 -4.08 -11.34
CA THR A 70 0.20 -3.72 -12.31
C THR A 70 0.37 -2.21 -12.41
N SER A 71 1.55 -1.75 -12.83
CA SER A 71 1.79 -0.31 -13.04
C SER A 71 0.87 0.27 -14.11
N GLU A 72 0.51 -0.52 -15.13
CA GLU A 72 -0.45 -0.13 -16.18
C GLU A 72 -1.86 0.11 -15.61
N GLU A 73 -2.35 -0.81 -14.76
CA GLU A 73 -3.66 -0.65 -14.10
C GLU A 73 -3.69 0.57 -13.17
N ALA A 74 -2.60 0.81 -12.42
CA ALA A 74 -2.51 1.98 -11.56
C ALA A 74 -2.55 3.30 -12.37
N ILE A 75 -1.80 3.37 -13.48
CA ILE A 75 -1.80 4.54 -14.36
C ILE A 75 -3.17 4.76 -15.01
N GLY A 76 -3.85 3.70 -15.44
CA GLY A 76 -5.18 3.82 -16.05
C GLY A 76 -6.28 4.25 -15.08
N TRP A 77 -6.05 4.09 -13.78
CA TRP A 77 -7.00 4.45 -12.73
C TRP A 77 -6.83 5.87 -12.20
N LEU A 78 -5.59 6.40 -12.21
CA LEU A 78 -5.25 7.78 -11.82
C LEU A 78 -5.65 8.81 -12.89
#